data_AF-A0A2L0S1R3-F1
#
_entry.id   AF-A0A2L0S1R3-F1
#
_cell.length_a   1.000
_cell.length_b   1.000
_cell.length_c   1.000
_cell.angle_alpha   90.00
_cell.angle_beta   90.00
_cell.angle_gamma   90.00
#
_symmetry.space_group_name_H-M   'P 1'
#
loop_
_entity.id
_entity.type
_entity.pdbx_description
1 polymer ?
#
loop_
_entity_poly.entity_id
_entity_poly.type
_entity_poly.pdbx_seq_one_letter_code
_entity_poly.pdbx_strand_id
1 'polypeptide(L)'
;MKKITPNPPTTLFTLAPGIPAETLLVQASETLASLNVMTTDLAFELEGSHRHKLLAAQQLVVLGELLLERMLETQVFTTQTTGENL
;
A
#
# COMPACT_ATOMS: atom_id res chain seq x y z
N MET A 1 -34.93 -10.17 23.81
CA MET A 1 -34.03 -9.49 22.84
C MET A 1 -32.59 -9.74 23.27
N LYS A 2 -31.80 -10.53 22.53
CA LYS A 2 -30.39 -10.79 22.87
C LYS A 2 -29.54 -9.60 22.39
N LYS A 3 -28.87 -8.94 23.33
CA LYS A 3 -27.95 -7.83 23.04
C LYS A 3 -26.68 -8.42 22.43
N ILE A 4 -26.45 -8.20 21.14
CA ILE A 4 -25.20 -8.56 20.49
C ILE A 4 -24.18 -7.52 20.97
N THR A 5 -23.30 -7.91 21.88
CA THR A 5 -22.13 -7.11 22.25
C THR A 5 -21.23 -6.97 21.02
N PRO A 6 -20.75 -5.77 20.67
CA PRO A 6 -19.82 -5.61 19.56
C PRO A 6 -18.53 -6.34 19.94
N ASN A 7 -18.19 -7.39 19.20
CA ASN A 7 -16.88 -8.01 19.34
C ASN A 7 -15.85 -6.94 18.92
N PRO A 8 -14.83 -6.62 19.74
CA PRO A 8 -13.79 -5.72 19.30
C PRO A 8 -13.14 -6.28 18.02
N PRO A 9 -12.85 -5.45 17.02
CA PRO A 9 -12.20 -5.93 15.80
C PRO A 9 -10.87 -6.58 16.19
N THR A 10 -10.73 -7.87 15.91
CA THR A 10 -9.50 -8.62 16.17
C THR A 10 -8.44 -8.15 15.18
N THR A 11 -7.66 -7.14 15.57
CA THR A 11 -6.51 -6.70 14.78
C THR A 11 -5.37 -7.71 14.93
N LEU A 12 -5.23 -8.59 13.93
CA LEU A 12 -4.14 -9.58 13.87
C LEU A 12 -2.78 -8.95 13.59
N PHE A 13 -2.77 -7.78 12.95
CA PHE A 13 -1.56 -7.04 12.61
C PHE A 13 -1.68 -5.60 13.09
N THR A 14 -0.59 -5.06 13.65
CA THR A 14 -0.48 -3.66 14.07
C THR A 14 0.85 -3.12 13.57
N LEU A 15 0.86 -1.84 13.17
CA LEU A 15 2.11 -1.14 12.87
C LEU A 15 2.75 -0.72 14.19
N ALA A 16 4.07 -0.89 14.31
CA ALA A 16 4.78 -0.42 15.48
C ALA A 16 4.76 1.13 15.51
N PRO A 17 4.54 1.75 16.69
CA PRO A 17 4.60 3.20 16.81
C PRO A 17 6.05 3.68 16.59
N GLY A 18 6.21 4.83 15.93
CA GLY A 18 7.51 5.44 15.71
C GLY A 18 8.28 4.93 14.47
N ILE A 19 7.64 4.12 13.61
CA ILE A 19 8.21 3.81 12.29
C ILE A 19 8.16 5.09 11.43
N PRO A 20 9.28 5.49 10.80
CA PRO A 20 9.30 6.60 9.86
C PRO A 20 8.31 6.38 8.71
N ALA A 21 7.64 7.45 8.28
CA ALA A 21 6.71 7.39 7.16
C ALA A 21 7.41 6.86 5.88
N GLU A 22 8.68 7.20 5.68
CA GLU A 22 9.52 6.66 4.59
C GLU A 22 9.59 5.13 4.63
N THR A 23 9.85 4.54 5.79
CA THR A 23 9.91 3.07 5.96
C THR A 23 8.55 2.41 5.72
N LEU A 24 7.46 3.05 6.14
CA LEU A 24 6.10 2.56 5.84
C LEU A 24 5.79 2.62 4.35
N LEU A 25 6.22 3.68 3.66
CA LEU A 25 6.01 3.85 2.22
C LEU A 25 6.85 2.86 1.41
N VAL A 26 8.10 2.60 1.82
CA VAL A 26 8.94 1.54 1.22
C VAL A 26 8.30 0.17 1.40
N GLN A 27 7.87 -0.18 2.61
CA GLN A 27 7.21 -1.46 2.85
C GLN A 27 5.89 -1.60 2.07
N ALA A 28 5.13 -0.51 1.94
CA ALA A 28 3.93 -0.49 1.10
C ALA A 28 4.28 -0.72 -0.38
N SER A 29 5.34 -0.09 -0.88
CA SER A 29 5.84 -0.27 -2.25
C SER A 29 6.28 -1.71 -2.50
N GLU A 30 7.07 -2.31 -1.61
CA GLU A 30 7.50 -3.72 -1.71
C GLU A 30 6.31 -4.69 -1.66
N THR A 31 5.31 -4.42 -0.83
CA THR A 31 4.07 -5.20 -0.74
C THR A 31 3.27 -5.11 -2.04
N LEU A 32 3.14 -3.90 -2.62
CA LEU A 32 2.47 -3.68 -3.89
C LEU A 32 3.22 -4.35 -5.05
N ALA A 33 4.54 -4.20 -5.13
CA ALA A 33 5.35 -4.86 -6.15
C ALA A 33 5.23 -6.39 -6.08
N SER A 34 5.23 -6.95 -4.87
CA SER A 34 5.00 -8.39 -4.66
C SER A 34 3.59 -8.82 -5.11
N LEU A 35 2.57 -8.01 -4.81
CA LEU A 35 1.21 -8.23 -5.28
C LEU A 35 1.10 -8.13 -6.81
N ASN A 36 1.84 -7.21 -7.44
CA ASN A 36 1.90 -7.05 -8.89
C ASN A 36 2.38 -8.36 -9.53
N VAL A 37 3.52 -8.88 -9.08
CA VAL A 37 4.12 -10.13 -9.58
C VAL A 37 3.15 -11.30 -9.42
N MET A 38 2.55 -11.47 -8.23
CA MET A 38 1.56 -12.53 -7.99
C MET A 38 0.32 -12.38 -8.88
N THR A 39 -0.18 -11.16 -9.05
CA THR A 39 -1.35 -10.85 -9.89
C THR A 39 -1.07 -11.14 -11.36
N THR A 40 0.12 -10.78 -11.84
CA THR A 40 0.58 -11.06 -13.20
C THR A 40 0.72 -12.55 -13.43
N ASP A 41 1.37 -13.27 -12.52
CA ASP A 41 1.56 -14.73 -12.60
C ASP A 41 0.20 -15.44 -12.67
N LEU A 42 -0.72 -15.08 -11.79
CA LEU A 42 -2.09 -15.61 -11.78
C LEU A 42 -2.86 -15.25 -13.07
N ALA A 43 -2.60 -14.09 -13.67
CA ALA A 43 -3.25 -13.66 -14.92
C ALA A 43 -2.79 -14.48 -16.14
N PHE A 44 -1.59 -15.07 -16.07
CA PHE A 44 -1.10 -16.01 -17.06
C PHE A 44 -1.68 -17.42 -16.86
N GLU A 45 -1.98 -17.82 -15.63
CA GLU A 45 -2.62 -19.11 -15.32
C GLU A 45 -4.13 -19.14 -15.61
N LEU A 46 -4.79 -17.98 -15.70
CA LEU A 46 -6.25 -17.88 -15.85
C LEU A 46 -6.69 -17.45 -17.25
N GLU A 47 -7.64 -18.18 -17.84
CA GLU A 47 -8.28 -17.86 -19.13
C GLU A 47 -9.64 -17.12 -18.96
N GLY A 48 -10.05 -16.37 -19.98
CA GLY A 48 -11.38 -15.74 -20.05
C GLY A 48 -11.56 -14.51 -19.13
N SER A 49 -12.72 -14.39 -18.47
CA SER A 49 -13.10 -13.18 -17.70
C SER A 49 -12.28 -12.95 -16.44
N HIS A 50 -11.54 -13.95 -15.97
CA HIS A 50 -10.69 -13.89 -14.78
C HIS A 50 -9.39 -13.11 -15.07
N ARG A 51 -8.86 -13.22 -16.29
CA ARG A 51 -7.71 -12.45 -16.76
C ARG A 51 -7.97 -10.93 -16.75
N HIS A 52 -9.16 -10.50 -17.15
CA HIS A 52 -9.53 -9.07 -17.14
C HIS A 52 -9.58 -8.49 -15.71
N LYS A 53 -10.07 -9.27 -14.73
CA LYS A 53 -10.08 -8.87 -13.33
C LYS A 53 -8.67 -8.71 -12.76
N LEU A 54 -7.73 -9.57 -13.18
CA LEU A 54 -6.33 -9.49 -12.74
C LEU A 54 -5.56 -8.37 -13.44
N LEU A 55 -5.81 -8.13 -14.73
CA LEU A 55 -5.27 -6.94 -15.41
C LEU A 55 -5.74 -5.63 -14.75
N ALA A 56 -7.01 -5.57 -14.32
CA ALA A 56 -7.51 -4.43 -13.57
C ALA A 56 -6.84 -4.30 -12.18
N ALA A 57 -6.64 -5.42 -11.46
CA ALA A 57 -5.91 -5.42 -10.19
C ALA A 57 -4.46 -4.94 -10.38
N GLN A 58 -3.79 -5.37 -11.45
CA GLN A 58 -2.46 -4.92 -11.81
C GLN A 58 -2.41 -3.41 -12.10
N GLN A 59 -3.40 -2.86 -12.83
CA GLN A 59 -3.49 -1.41 -13.03
C GLN A 59 -3.66 -0.65 -11.70
N LEU A 60 -4.43 -1.18 -10.76
CA LEU A 60 -4.61 -0.56 -9.44
C LEU A 60 -3.32 -0.61 -8.61
N VAL A 61 -2.53 -1.67 -8.74
CA VAL A 61 -1.22 -1.79 -8.08
C VAL A 61 -0.23 -0.75 -8.60
N VAL A 62 -0.13 -0.61 -9.93
CA VAL A 62 0.73 0.42 -10.57
C VAL A 62 0.31 1.84 -10.17
N LEU A 63 -0.99 2.11 -10.09
CA LEU A 63 -1.48 3.40 -9.59
C LEU A 63 -1.12 3.62 -8.11
N GLY A 64 -1.15 2.57 -7.29
CA GLY A 64 -0.71 2.61 -5.90
C GLY A 64 0.77 2.97 -5.77
N GLU A 65 1.64 2.35 -6.56
CA GLU A 65 3.08 2.66 -6.58
C GLU A 65 3.34 4.13 -6.96
N LEU A 66 2.69 4.65 -8.01
CA LEU A 66 2.81 6.07 -8.41
C LEU A 66 2.34 7.05 -7.32
N LEU A 67 1.29 6.71 -6.57
CA LEU A 67 0.82 7.51 -5.45
C LEU A 67 1.83 7.51 -4.30
N LEU A 68 2.45 6.36 -4.00
CA LEU A 68 3.49 6.23 -2.97
C LEU A 68 4.76 7.01 -3.34
N GLU A 69 5.21 6.91 -4.59
CA GLU A 69 6.34 7.70 -5.12
C GLU A 69 6.06 9.20 -4.97
N ARG A 70 4.85 9.65 -5.29
CA ARG A 70 4.45 11.05 -5.11
C ARG A 70 4.41 11.47 -3.64
N MET A 71 3.99 10.58 -2.74
CA MET A 71 4.00 10.84 -1.29
C MET A 71 5.42 10.96 -0.74
N LEU A 72 6.35 10.10 -1.17
CA LEU A 72 7.77 10.18 -0.83
C LEU A 72 8.38 11.50 -1.32
N GLU A 73 8.15 11.88 -2.58
CA GLU A 73 8.62 13.16 -3.13
C GLU A 73 8.09 14.35 -2.31
N THR A 74 6.83 14.29 -1.89
CA THR A 74 6.20 15.33 -1.06
C THR A 74 6.78 15.35 0.35
N GLN A 75 7.14 14.20 0.93
CA GLN A 75 7.80 14.09 2.24
C GLN A 75 9.21 14.67 2.23
N VAL A 76 10.01 14.37 1.19
CA VAL A 76 11.38 14.88 1.03
C VAL A 76 11.40 16.41 0.97
N PHE A 77 10.39 17.03 0.36
CA PHE A 77 10.26 18.49 0.34
C PHE A 77 9.98 19.11 1.72
N THR A 78 9.37 18.36 2.65
CA THR A 78 9.00 18.90 3.98
C THR A 78 10.14 18.91 5.01
N THR A 79 11.29 18.28 4.71
CA THR A 79 12.44 18.23 5.64
C THR A 79 13.52 19.27 5.33
N GLN A 80 13.36 20.12 4.30
CA GLN A 80 14.37 21.10 3.85
C GLN A 80 14.05 22.58 4.14
N THR A 81 13.10 22.91 5.02
CA THR A 81 12.79 24.33 5.33
C THR A 81 12.66 24.63 6.82
N THR A 82 13.65 24.27 7.63
CA THR A 82 13.86 24.91 8.95
C THR A 82 15.34 24.82 9.32
N GLY A 83 16.14 25.77 8.85
CA GLY A 83 17.53 25.85 9.29
C GLY A 83 18.43 26.70 8.42
N GLU A 84 18.06 27.95 8.13
CA GLU A 84 19.02 29.01 7.78
C GLU A 84 18.30 30.37 7.79
N ASN A 85 18.34 31.05 8.93
CA ASN A 85 18.40 32.52 9.09
C ASN A 85 18.32 32.86 10.59
N LEU A 86 19.50 32.84 11.22
CA LEU A 86 19.81 33.58 12.45
C LEU A 86 20.88 34.60 12.08
#